data_AF-A0A6A5W0F5-F1
#
_entry.id   AF-A0A6A5W0F5-F1
#
_cell.length_a   1.000
_cell.length_b   1.000
_cell.length_c   1.000
_cell.angle_alpha   90.00
_cell.angle_beta   90.00
_cell.angle_gamma   90.00
#
_symmetry.space_group_name_H-M   'P 1'
#
loop_
_entity.id
_entity.type
_entity.pdbx_description
1 polymer ?
#
loop_
_entity_poly.entity_id
_entity_poly.type
_entity_poly.pdbx_seq_one_letter_code
_entity_poly.pdbx_strand_id
1 'polypeptide(L)'
;MEPANKPKRVVLRFSIQYERDEAAINEAFFAKYDPKPINDFYSHLMAPNESSKMHIILDLYCNTNPVADLQKIEYQVFRVRKRDNFVFEQLDDKSCEYARTLCTWVHWGTSRMN
;
A
#
# COMPACT_ATOMS: atom_id res chain seq x y z
N MET A 1 -3.95 -25.02 5.61
CA MET A 1 -4.68 -23.84 6.09
C MET A 1 -4.33 -22.72 5.15
N GLU A 2 -5.27 -22.29 4.32
CA GLU A 2 -5.12 -21.06 3.52
C GLU A 2 -4.76 -19.92 4.49
N PRO A 3 -3.78 -19.05 4.18
CA PRO A 3 -3.60 -17.84 4.98
C PRO A 3 -4.92 -17.08 4.89
N ALA A 4 -5.61 -16.94 6.03
CA ALA A 4 -6.87 -16.22 6.08
C ALA A 4 -6.67 -14.86 5.41
N ASN A 5 -7.55 -14.50 4.46
CA ASN A 5 -7.63 -13.20 3.76
C ASN A 5 -7.84 -12.07 4.78
N LYS A 6 -6.79 -11.77 5.54
CA LYS A 6 -6.79 -10.81 6.63
C LYS A 6 -6.53 -9.43 6.05
N PRO A 7 -7.30 -8.41 6.46
CA PRO A 7 -7.13 -7.06 5.95
C PRO A 7 -5.73 -6.56 6.29
N LYS A 8 -5.05 -6.01 5.27
CA LYS A 8 -3.67 -5.53 5.35
C LYS A 8 -3.52 -4.27 4.53
N ARG A 9 -2.77 -3.30 5.04
CA ARG A 9 -2.41 -2.09 4.32
C ARG A 9 -0.92 -2.10 3.99
N VAL A 10 -0.59 -2.06 2.70
CA VAL A 10 0.78 -1.92 2.23
C VAL A 10 0.99 -0.48 1.77
N VAL A 11 2.07 0.16 2.21
CA VAL A 11 2.45 1.51 1.80
C VAL A 11 3.76 1.44 1.03
N LEU A 12 3.70 1.75 -0.26
CA LEU A 12 4.84 1.83 -1.15
C LEU A 12 5.29 3.29 -1.27
N ARG A 13 6.42 3.62 -0.66
CA ARG A 13 7.01 4.97 -0.67
C ARG A 13 8.03 5.11 -1.80
N PHE A 14 7.81 6.04 -2.71
CA PHE A 14 8.63 6.18 -3.92
C PHE A 14 8.92 7.64 -4.27
N SER A 15 9.85 7.87 -5.19
CA SER A 15 10.21 9.22 -5.66
C SER A 15 9.14 9.76 -6.61
N ILE A 16 8.80 11.06 -6.54
CA ILE A 16 7.88 11.70 -7.50
C ILE A 16 8.30 11.51 -8.96
N GLN A 17 9.59 11.30 -9.23
CA GLN A 17 10.09 10.97 -10.58
C GLN A 17 9.48 9.70 -11.18
N TYR A 18 8.89 8.81 -10.37
CA TYR A 18 8.23 7.59 -10.82
C TYR A 18 6.70 7.67 -10.71
N GLU A 19 6.12 8.87 -10.62
CA GLU A 19 4.65 9.07 -10.55
C GLU A 19 3.90 8.35 -11.67
N ARG A 20 4.43 8.40 -12.90
CA ARG A 20 3.82 7.73 -14.06
C ARG A 20 3.98 6.21 -14.07
N ASP A 21 4.74 5.65 -13.13
CA ASP A 21 5.02 4.22 -13.04
C ASP A 21 4.12 3.49 -12.03
N GLU A 22 3.04 4.10 -11.51
CA GLU A 22 2.16 3.49 -10.49
C GLU A 22 1.77 2.04 -10.84
N ALA A 23 1.22 1.82 -12.04
CA ALA A 23 0.78 0.51 -12.49
C ALA A 23 1.94 -0.51 -12.50
N ALA A 24 3.11 -0.10 -13.00
CA ALA A 24 4.30 -0.95 -13.06
C ALA A 24 4.89 -1.25 -11.68
N ILE A 25 4.80 -0.30 -10.73
CA ILE A 25 5.19 -0.51 -9.33
C ILE A 25 4.28 -1.57 -8.69
N ASN A 26 2.96 -1.45 -8.87
CA ASN A 26 1.99 -2.40 -8.34
C ASN A 26 2.20 -3.81 -8.92
N GLU A 27 2.37 -3.92 -10.24
CA GLU A 27 2.65 -5.21 -10.91
C GLU A 27 3.95 -5.85 -10.40
N ALA A 28 5.03 -5.07 -10.29
CA ALA A 28 6.30 -5.57 -9.76
C ALA A 28 6.22 -5.98 -8.29
N PHE A 29 5.40 -5.30 -7.48
CA PHE A 29 5.19 -5.66 -6.08
C PHE A 29 4.49 -7.02 -5.97
N PHE A 30 3.35 -7.20 -6.65
CA PHE A 30 2.60 -8.45 -6.62
C PHE A 30 3.36 -9.60 -7.28
N ALA A 31 4.14 -9.35 -8.34
CA ALA A 31 5.01 -10.39 -8.90
C ALA A 31 6.05 -10.92 -7.90
N LYS A 32 6.44 -10.10 -6.90
CA LYS A 32 7.51 -10.44 -5.96
C LYS A 32 7.02 -11.00 -4.62
N TYR A 33 5.97 -10.44 -4.03
CA TYR A 33 5.63 -10.71 -2.63
C TYR A 33 4.36 -11.52 -2.44
N ASP A 34 3.35 -11.34 -3.29
CA ASP A 34 2.05 -11.95 -3.09
C ASP A 34 1.25 -11.91 -4.39
N PRO A 35 0.58 -13.00 -4.81
CA PRO A 35 -0.33 -12.93 -5.94
C PRO A 35 -1.34 -11.80 -5.74
N LYS A 36 -1.50 -10.97 -6.77
CA LYS A 36 -2.48 -9.88 -6.79
C LYS A 36 -3.87 -10.44 -6.48
N PRO A 37 -4.54 -9.98 -5.40
CA PRO A 37 -5.91 -10.41 -5.12
C PRO A 37 -6.83 -10.06 -6.27
N ILE A 38 -7.59 -11.04 -6.77
CA ILE A 38 -8.51 -10.83 -7.90
C ILE A 38 -9.69 -10.00 -7.38
N ASN A 39 -9.77 -8.74 -7.81
CA ASN A 39 -10.83 -7.81 -7.42
C ASN A 39 -11.02 -7.68 -5.89
N ASP A 40 -9.97 -7.83 -5.10
CA ASP A 40 -10.03 -7.72 -3.63
C ASP A 40 -8.85 -6.91 -3.10
N PHE A 41 -8.51 -5.83 -3.82
CA PHE A 41 -7.63 -4.80 -3.33
C PHE A 41 -7.99 -3.45 -3.94
N TYR A 42 -7.54 -2.37 -3.31
CA TYR A 42 -7.64 -1.02 -3.85
C TYR A 42 -6.31 -0.27 -3.75
N SER A 43 -6.02 0.58 -4.74
CA SER A 43 -4.79 1.40 -4.82
C SER A 43 -5.15 2.87 -4.64
N HIS A 44 -4.61 3.52 -3.61
CA HIS A 44 -4.67 4.97 -3.45
C HIS A 44 -3.31 5.57 -3.80
N LEU A 45 -3.26 6.37 -4.85
CA LEU A 45 -2.10 7.22 -5.12
C LEU A 45 -2.19 8.49 -4.28
N MET A 46 -1.20 8.71 -3.42
CA MET A 46 -1.09 9.92 -2.61
C MET A 46 0.04 10.81 -3.13
N ALA A 47 -0.32 12.07 -3.34
CA ALA A 47 0.60 13.13 -3.69
C ALA A 47 1.66 13.33 -2.58
N PRO A 48 2.79 13.98 -2.90
CA PRO A 48 3.77 14.31 -1.90
C PRO A 48 3.20 15.37 -0.95
N ASN A 49 3.66 15.34 0.30
CA ASN A 49 3.51 16.47 1.21
C ASN A 49 4.66 17.46 0.99
N GLU A 50 5.37 17.87 2.04
CA GLU A 50 6.57 18.72 1.98
C GLU A 50 7.82 18.01 1.43
N SER A 51 7.71 16.74 1.05
CA SER A 51 8.84 15.93 0.54
C SER A 51 8.68 15.57 -0.94
N SER A 52 9.76 15.16 -1.60
CA SER A 52 9.71 14.61 -2.97
C SER A 52 9.22 13.15 -3.04
N LYS A 53 8.50 12.69 -2.00
CA LYS A 53 8.08 11.30 -1.84
C LYS A 53 6.57 11.14 -1.99
N MET A 54 6.20 10.34 -2.98
CA MET A 54 4.84 9.87 -3.23
C MET A 54 4.60 8.58 -2.44
N HIS A 55 3.33 8.22 -2.25
CA HIS A 55 2.93 6.96 -1.64
C HIS A 55 1.84 6.29 -2.48
N ILE A 56 1.97 4.98 -2.70
CA ILE A 56 0.83 4.14 -3.10
C ILE A 56 0.40 3.36 -1.85
N ILE A 57 -0.88 3.46 -1.50
CA ILE A 57 -1.48 2.67 -0.43
C ILE A 57 -2.30 1.56 -1.07
N LEU A 58 -1.94 0.32 -0.77
CA LEU A 58 -2.66 -0.87 -1.20
C LEU A 58 -3.44 -1.43 -0.01
N ASP A 59 -4.77 -1.38 -0.14
CA ASP A 59 -5.69 -2.01 0.81
C ASP A 59 -6.00 -3.41 0.31
N LEU A 60 -5.33 -4.41 0.86
CA LEU A 60 -5.51 -5.81 0.48
C LEU A 60 -6.66 -6.43 1.26
N TYR A 61 -7.45 -7.25 0.57
CA TYR A 61 -8.62 -7.95 1.10
C TYR A 61 -9.74 -7.01 1.58
N CYS A 62 -9.88 -5.86 0.90
CA CYS A 62 -10.79 -4.79 1.30
C CYS A 62 -12.27 -5.07 1.00
N ASN A 63 -12.56 -5.88 -0.03
CA ASN A 63 -13.94 -6.25 -0.39
C ASN A 63 -14.42 -7.42 0.48
N THR A 64 -13.53 -8.37 0.81
CA THR A 64 -13.84 -9.45 1.77
C THR A 64 -13.92 -8.96 3.21
N ASN A 65 -13.21 -7.88 3.55
CA ASN A 65 -13.26 -7.23 4.87
C ASN A 65 -13.72 -5.77 4.75
N PRO A 66 -15.01 -5.49 4.50
CA PRO A 66 -15.49 -4.13 4.21
C PRO A 66 -15.39 -3.17 5.40
N VAL A 67 -15.29 -3.70 6.62
CA VAL A 67 -15.13 -2.94 7.86
C VAL A 67 -13.83 -3.37 8.53
N ALA A 68 -12.77 -2.60 8.31
CA ALA A 68 -11.45 -2.83 8.90
C ALA A 68 -11.13 -1.76 9.95
N ASP A 69 -10.67 -2.18 11.13
CA ASP A 69 -10.10 -1.29 12.13
C ASP A 69 -8.68 -0.90 11.70
N LEU A 70 -8.53 0.27 11.07
CA LEU A 70 -7.27 0.75 10.52
C LEU A 70 -6.14 0.92 11.55
N GLN A 71 -6.44 0.91 12.84
CA GLN A 71 -5.44 0.93 13.91
C GLN A 71 -4.92 -0.47 14.26
N LYS A 72 -5.69 -1.52 13.96
CA LYS A 72 -5.37 -2.91 14.31
C LYS A 72 -4.90 -3.76 13.14
N ILE A 73 -5.20 -3.37 11.90
CA ILE A 73 -4.73 -4.12 10.73
C ILE A 73 -3.20 -4.11 10.63
N GLU A 74 -2.68 -5.12 9.95
CA GLU A 74 -1.26 -5.19 9.63
C GLU A 74 -0.90 -4.06 8.65
N TYR A 75 0.22 -3.38 8.93
CA TYR A 75 0.83 -2.43 8.02
C TYR A 75 2.17 -2.97 7.56
N GLN A 76 2.44 -2.86 6.27
CA GLN A 76 3.78 -3.10 5.73
C GLN A 76 4.20 -1.87 4.93
N VAL A 77 5.40 -1.38 5.18
CA VAL A 77 5.91 -0.20 4.47
C VAL A 77 7.13 -0.61 3.68
N PHE A 78 7.15 -0.25 2.39
CA PHE A 78 8.28 -0.50 1.52
C PHE A 78 8.81 0.80 0.94
N ARG A 79 10.13 0.96 0.97
CA ARG A 79 10.81 1.95 0.15
C ARG A 79 11.02 1.37 -1.25
N VAL A 80 10.50 2.05 -2.26
CA VAL A 80 10.65 1.69 -3.66
C VAL A 80 11.76 2.51 -4.30
N ARG A 81 12.67 1.83 -4.99
CA ARG A 81 13.73 2.42 -5.81
C ARG A 81 13.70 1.81 -7.20
N LYS A 82 14.07 2.58 -8.23
CA LYS A 82 14.23 2.08 -9.60
C LYS A 82 15.72 2.04 -9.94
N ARG A 83 16.22 0.86 -10.29
CA ARG A 83 17.51 0.67 -10.99
C ARG A 83 17.17 0.21 -12.41
N ASP A 84 17.55 -1.01 -12.79
CA ASP A 84 17.03 -1.68 -13.99
C ASP A 84 15.59 -2.17 -13.78
N ASN A 85 15.27 -2.57 -12.55
CA ASN A 85 13.93 -2.99 -12.09
C ASN A 85 13.54 -2.28 -10.79
N PHE A 86 12.27 -2.39 -10.40
CA PHE A 86 11.81 -1.93 -9.09
C PHE A 86 12.36 -2.79 -7.97
N VAL A 87 12.99 -2.14 -7.00
CA VAL A 87 13.51 -2.76 -5.78
C VAL A 87 12.67 -2.27 -4.61
N PHE A 88 12.16 -3.22 -3.84
CA PHE A 88 11.36 -3.00 -2.65
C PHE A 88 12.18 -3.37 -1.42
N GLU A 89 12.35 -2.41 -0.53
CA GLU A 89 13.01 -2.57 0.75
C GLU A 89 11.98 -2.38 1.85
N GLN A 90 11.70 -3.45 2.60
CA GLN A 90 10.77 -3.39 3.72
C GLN A 90 11.38 -2.53 4.83
N LEU A 91 10.59 -1.60 5.35
CA LEU A 91 10.97 -0.71 6.44
C LEU A 91 10.49 -1.28 7.78
N ASP A 92 10.98 -0.66 8.85
CA ASP A 92 10.76 -1.09 10.24
C ASP A 92 9.38 -0.71 10.80
N ASP A 93 9.11 -1.17 12.02
CA ASP A 93 7.86 -0.92 12.73
C ASP A 93 7.58 0.59 12.95
N LYS A 94 8.63 1.39 13.16
CA LYS A 94 8.50 2.85 13.27
C LYS A 94 7.94 3.47 11.99
N SER A 95 8.38 2.98 10.84
CA SER A 95 7.83 3.40 9.55
C SER A 95 6.36 2.99 9.42
N CYS A 96 5.98 1.83 9.97
CA CYS A 96 4.59 1.37 9.98
C CYS A 96 3.70 2.20 10.91
N GLU A 97 4.16 2.58 12.10
CA GLU A 97 3.46 3.50 13.00
C GLU A 97 3.26 4.89 12.39
N TYR A 98 4.30 5.41 11.73
CA TYR A 98 4.20 6.66 11.00
C TYR A 98 3.20 6.55 9.83
N ALA A 99 3.23 5.45 9.08
CA ALA A 99 2.27 5.19 8.01
C ALA A 99 0.82 5.11 8.53
N ARG A 100 0.57 4.47 9.68
CA ARG A 100 -0.76 4.48 10.33
C ARG A 100 -1.25 5.89 10.60
N THR A 101 -0.36 6.77 11.05
CA THR A 101 -0.68 8.18 11.32
C THR A 101 -0.99 8.96 10.04
N LEU A 102 -0.17 8.77 8.99
CA LEU A 102 -0.40 9.42 7.69
C LEU A 102 -1.68 8.94 6.99
N CYS A 103 -2.01 7.65 7.12
CA CYS A 103 -3.17 7.04 6.46
C CYS A 103 -4.48 7.24 7.24
N THR A 104 -4.49 8.05 8.31
CA THR A 104 -5.70 8.34 9.10
C THR A 104 -6.86 8.89 8.27
N TRP A 105 -6.53 9.70 7.25
CA TRP A 105 -7.51 10.30 6.33
C TRP A 105 -7.79 9.43 5.09
N VAL A 106 -7.12 8.28 4.97
CA VAL A 106 -7.26 7.39 3.82
C VAL A 106 -8.29 6.31 4.15
N HIS A 107 -9.47 6.47 3.57
CA HIS A 107 -10.57 5.51 3.67
C HIS A 107 -10.13 4.10 3.24
N TRP A 108 -10.70 3.08 3.89
CA TRP A 108 -10.45 1.69 3.57
C TRP A 108 -11.12 1.30 2.25
N GLY A 109 -10.35 0.75 1.31
CA GLY A 109 -10.84 0.33 0.00
C GLY A 109 -11.49 1.48 -0.78
N THR A 110 -12.60 1.19 -1.46
CA THR A 110 -13.38 2.18 -2.22
C THR A 110 -14.43 2.91 -1.39
N SER A 111 -14.44 2.81 -0.05
CA SER A 111 -15.57 3.24 0.77
C SER A 111 -15.77 4.77 0.73
N ARG A 112 -16.44 5.23 -0.33
CA ARG A 112 -17.39 6.33 -0.29
C ARG A 112 -18.59 5.78 0.47
N MET A 113 -18.58 5.93 1.79
CA MET A 113 -19.85 5.91 2.50
C MET A 113 -20.65 7.10 1.95
N ASN A 114 -21.76 6.82 1.27
CA ASN A 114 -22.82 7.80 1.06
C ASN A 114 -23.39 8.23 2.40
#